data_AF-A0A094KXV3-F1
#
_entry.id   AF-A0A094KXV3-F1
#
_cell.length_a   1.000
_cell.length_b   1.000
_cell.length_c   1.000
_cell.angle_alpha   90.00
_cell.angle_beta   90.00
_cell.angle_gamma   90.00
#
_symmetry.space_group_name_H-M   'P 1'
#
loop_
_entity.id
_entity.type
_entity.pdbx_description
1 polymer ?
#
loop_
_entity_poly.entity_id
_entity_poly.type
_entity_poly.pdbx_seq_one_letter_code
_entity_poly.pdbx_strand_id
1 'polypeptide(L)'
;GTAYYVQVSAYNMKGWGPPQASVPPFAIPSNWREYDGRAPRRRGQAEALDHLLGQVKTVHQHCICHEPCKNQPQSRKHSVSKSLKHLFHPGSKFLKTLKRGLYLTAIFYKDDNILVTHEDQIPVVEIDDTYSCLLMQDFLWFTKVSCMWDEILWLRQGVTVSQSSCSCILQTRFKMLLAISQMQGLLGIQDLGQVFFEPVKDKQGNILIITLKEVKTNQTFESVRWVPICKLQTSRKSVSSPEEPTALDTLLISVQDKLAYHQRSSHALSPGLYLGYLKLCSAVDQIRVLVPEQLPNILCHVKIRSNPNISREEWEWLQKMASVEEPVPAEPEAETSQNHLFQELQVAIKELMTLVNIPLQEAKDFRLYSQEVLDFGGQVSFLLLLPPSDDVCTAPGQNNPYTPSSGFLTLPLQIFELGEQ
;
A
#
# COMPACT_ATOMS: atom_id res chain seq x y z
N GLY A 1 3.19 28.50 0.71
CA GLY A 1 1.80 28.22 0.31
C GLY A 1 1.60 28.37 -1.18
N THR A 2 0.35 28.47 -1.63
CA THR A 2 -0.03 28.75 -3.04
C THR A 2 -0.26 30.25 -3.24
N ALA A 3 -0.08 30.79 -4.46
CA ALA A 3 -0.37 32.19 -4.75
C ALA A 3 -1.88 32.48 -4.69
N TYR A 4 -2.27 33.50 -3.92
CA TYR A 4 -3.64 34.00 -3.83
C TYR A 4 -3.73 35.34 -4.56
N TYR A 5 -4.72 35.45 -5.45
CA TYR A 5 -5.01 36.65 -6.22
C TYR A 5 -6.29 37.28 -5.66
N VAL A 6 -6.30 38.59 -5.48
CA VAL A 6 -7.46 39.33 -4.94
C VAL A 6 -7.91 40.37 -5.94
N GLN A 7 -9.21 40.42 -6.20
CA GLN A 7 -9.85 41.47 -6.98
C GLN A 7 -10.97 42.11 -6.14
N VAL A 8 -11.07 43.44 -6.21
CA VAL A 8 -12.08 44.21 -5.46
C VAL A 8 -12.93 45.00 -6.44
N SER A 9 -14.25 44.97 -6.24
CA SER A 9 -15.20 45.81 -6.96
C SER A 9 -15.98 46.64 -5.95
N ALA A 10 -16.29 47.90 -6.27
CA ALA A 10 -17.11 48.77 -5.43
C ALA A 10 -18.55 48.81 -5.95
N TYR A 11 -19.54 48.81 -5.06
CA TYR A 11 -20.97 48.93 -5.40
C TYR A 11 -21.51 50.30 -5.03
N ASN A 12 -22.32 50.90 -5.90
CA ASN A 12 -23.10 52.09 -5.59
C ASN A 12 -24.51 52.02 -6.20
N MET A 13 -25.27 53.12 -6.16
CA MET A 13 -26.63 53.18 -6.71
C MET A 13 -26.73 52.88 -8.22
N LYS A 14 -25.61 52.86 -8.96
CA LYS A 14 -25.52 52.50 -10.39
C LYS A 14 -25.10 51.04 -10.61
N GLY A 15 -24.84 50.27 -9.56
CA GLY A 15 -24.39 48.88 -9.63
C GLY A 15 -22.92 48.68 -9.23
N TRP A 16 -22.37 47.51 -9.57
CA TRP A 16 -20.95 47.16 -9.37
C TRP A 16 -20.06 47.87 -10.41
N GLY A 17 -18.97 48.45 -9.94
CA GLY A 17 -17.87 48.92 -10.79
C GLY A 17 -16.99 47.78 -11.32
N PRO A 18 -16.06 48.07 -12.25
CA PRO A 18 -15.13 47.08 -12.76
C PRO A 18 -14.19 46.55 -11.65
N PRO A 19 -13.82 45.26 -11.68
CA PRO A 19 -12.90 44.69 -10.71
C PRO A 19 -11.50 45.28 -10.87
N GLN A 20 -10.88 45.64 -9.75
CA GLN A 20 -9.49 46.10 -9.67
C GLN A 20 -8.65 45.04 -8.98
N ALA A 21 -7.48 44.72 -9.55
CA ALA A 21 -6.54 43.79 -8.95
C ALA A 21 -5.76 44.45 -7.79
N SER A 22 -5.35 43.65 -6.80
CA SER A 22 -4.45 44.10 -5.74
C SER A 22 -3.06 44.45 -6.29
N VAL A 23 -2.31 45.29 -5.56
CA VAL A 23 -0.89 45.53 -5.78
C VAL A 23 -0.15 45.21 -4.48
N PRO A 24 0.66 44.14 -4.41
CA PRO A 24 1.05 43.23 -5.49
C PRO A 24 -0.12 42.37 -6.03
N PRO A 25 0.00 41.82 -7.27
CA PRO A 25 -1.07 41.06 -7.93
C PRO A 25 -1.43 39.76 -7.20
N PHE A 26 -0.52 39.23 -6.39
CA PHE A 26 -0.76 38.09 -5.54
C PHE A 26 0.05 38.18 -4.25
N ALA A 27 -0.37 37.41 -3.25
CA ALA A 27 0.40 37.09 -2.06
C ALA A 27 0.53 35.57 -1.93
N ILE A 28 1.68 35.10 -1.44
CA ILE A 28 1.89 33.69 -1.10
C ILE A 28 1.94 33.61 0.42
N PRO A 29 1.04 32.85 1.08
CA PRO A 29 1.12 32.66 2.51
C PRO A 29 2.35 31.84 2.85
N SER A 30 2.92 32.14 4.01
CA SER A 30 4.04 31.41 4.60
C SER A 30 3.70 29.92 4.73
N ASN A 31 4.73 29.09 4.78
CA ASN A 31 4.60 27.66 5.02
C ASN A 31 5.37 27.26 6.27
N TRP A 32 4.90 26.22 6.96
CA TRP A 32 5.55 25.65 8.15
C TRP A 32 7.04 25.34 7.93
N ARG A 33 7.48 24.99 6.71
CA ARG A 33 8.89 24.72 6.37
C ARG A 33 9.79 25.95 6.49
N GLU A 34 9.22 27.16 6.48
CA GLU A 34 9.96 28.42 6.67
C GLU A 34 10.29 28.71 8.14
N TYR A 35 9.84 27.87 9.08
CA TYR A 35 10.10 28.04 10.51
C TYR A 35 11.57 27.77 10.88
N ASP A 36 12.11 26.59 10.54
CA ASP A 36 13.49 26.21 10.92
C ASP A 36 14.54 26.55 9.84
N GLY A 37 14.13 27.01 8.66
CA GLY A 37 15.01 27.23 7.51
C GLY A 37 15.71 25.98 6.97
N ARG A 38 15.35 24.79 7.48
CA ARG A 38 15.95 23.51 7.07
C ARG A 38 15.40 23.07 5.71
N ALA A 39 16.26 22.50 4.88
CA ALA A 39 15.82 21.84 3.66
C ALA A 39 14.84 20.69 4.00
N PRO A 40 13.82 20.42 3.16
CA PRO A 40 12.92 19.29 3.38
C PRO A 40 13.72 17.99 3.52
N ARG A 41 13.38 17.16 4.54
CA ARG A 41 14.14 15.93 4.86
C ARG A 41 14.35 14.98 3.68
N ARG A 42 13.40 14.94 2.74
CA ARG A 42 13.39 14.04 1.58
C ARG A 42 13.75 14.72 0.25
N ARG A 43 14.17 15.98 0.25
CA ARG A 43 14.48 16.71 -0.98
C ARG A 43 15.59 15.98 -1.77
N GLY A 44 15.33 15.64 -3.03
CA GLY A 44 16.32 15.01 -3.90
C GLY A 44 16.55 13.52 -3.66
N GLN A 45 15.91 12.90 -2.65
CA GLN A 45 16.16 11.50 -2.31
C GLN A 45 15.55 10.54 -3.34
N ALA A 46 14.36 10.85 -3.86
CA ALA A 46 13.71 10.04 -4.89
C ALA A 46 14.53 10.07 -6.19
N GLU A 47 14.95 11.25 -6.62
CA GLU A 47 15.78 11.45 -7.80
C GLU A 47 17.15 10.77 -7.67
N ALA A 48 17.76 10.84 -6.47
CA ALA A 48 18.99 10.12 -6.19
C ALA A 48 18.80 8.60 -6.21
N LEU A 49 17.68 8.09 -5.71
CA LEU A 49 17.36 6.66 -5.73
C LEU A 49 17.11 6.16 -7.15
N ASP A 50 16.38 6.91 -7.97
CA ASP A 50 16.16 6.61 -9.39
C ASP A 50 17.48 6.60 -10.17
N HIS A 51 18.35 7.57 -9.89
CA HIS A 51 19.68 7.60 -10.49
C HIS A 51 20.52 6.37 -10.08
N LEU A 52 20.51 5.99 -8.79
CA LEU A 52 21.18 4.79 -8.30
C LEU A 52 20.62 3.52 -8.96
N LEU A 53 19.30 3.40 -9.09
CA LEU A 53 18.65 2.28 -9.75
C LEU A 53 19.08 2.20 -11.23
N GLY A 54 19.12 3.33 -11.93
CA GLY A 54 19.61 3.42 -13.31
C GLY A 54 21.07 2.97 -13.45
N GLN A 55 21.93 3.36 -12.53
CA GLN A 55 23.33 2.91 -12.48
C GLN A 55 23.42 1.38 -12.29
N VAL A 56 22.66 0.82 -11.34
CA VAL A 56 22.65 -0.63 -11.08
C VAL A 56 22.18 -1.42 -12.30
N LYS A 57 21.13 -0.95 -13.00
CA LYS A 57 20.64 -1.55 -14.24
C LYS A 57 21.69 -1.53 -15.35
N THR A 58 22.37 -0.40 -15.52
CA THR A 58 23.42 -0.23 -16.56
C THR A 58 24.61 -1.16 -16.32
N VAL A 59 25.08 -1.28 -15.07
CA VAL A 59 26.18 -2.18 -14.70
C VAL A 59 25.80 -3.64 -14.94
N HIS A 60 24.58 -4.05 -14.56
CA HIS A 60 24.11 -5.42 -14.79
C HIS A 60 24.04 -5.79 -16.27
N GLN A 61 23.60 -4.86 -17.14
CA GLN A 61 23.64 -5.08 -18.59
C GLN A 61 25.07 -5.34 -19.09
N HIS A 62 26.05 -4.61 -18.58
CA HIS A 62 27.46 -4.79 -18.97
C HIS A 62 28.08 -6.10 -18.44
N CYS A 63 27.70 -6.55 -17.23
CA CYS A 63 28.17 -7.82 -16.68
C CYS A 63 27.67 -9.04 -17.48
N ILE A 64 26.42 -9.01 -17.96
CA ILE A 64 25.82 -10.13 -18.72
C ILE A 64 26.44 -10.24 -20.13
N CYS A 65 26.90 -9.13 -20.72
CA CYS A 65 27.60 -9.12 -22.01
C CYS A 65 29.06 -9.63 -21.95
N HIS A 66 29.64 -9.78 -20.76
CA HIS A 66 31.06 -10.11 -20.59
C HIS A 66 31.38 -11.58 -20.28
N GLU A 67 30.40 -12.49 -20.33
CA GLU A 67 30.70 -13.91 -20.55
C GLU A 67 30.73 -14.21 -22.06
N PRO A 68 31.89 -14.10 -22.75
CA PRO A 68 32.03 -14.82 -23.99
C PRO A 68 31.92 -16.29 -23.63
N CYS A 69 30.90 -16.96 -24.17
CA CYS A 69 30.81 -18.41 -24.17
C CYS A 69 32.11 -18.93 -24.82
N LYS A 70 33.12 -19.26 -24.01
CA LYS A 70 34.36 -19.84 -24.49
C LYS A 70 34.02 -21.23 -25.00
N ASN A 71 33.99 -21.35 -26.32
CA ASN A 71 33.92 -22.59 -27.07
C ASN A 71 34.77 -23.67 -26.38
N GLN A 72 34.12 -24.72 -25.88
CA GLN A 72 34.79 -25.96 -25.50
C GLN A 72 35.49 -26.56 -26.73
N PRO A 73 36.66 -27.21 -26.56
CA PRO A 73 37.34 -27.87 -27.65
C PRO A 73 36.51 -29.06 -28.15
N GLN A 74 36.55 -29.23 -29.47
CA GLN A 74 35.89 -30.25 -30.27
C GLN A 74 36.04 -31.65 -29.66
N SER A 75 34.93 -32.22 -29.20
CA SER A 75 34.77 -33.67 -29.03
C SER A 75 33.62 -34.14 -29.92
N ARG A 76 33.86 -35.29 -30.57
CA ARG A 76 33.22 -35.77 -31.79
C ARG A 76 31.71 -36.00 -31.62
N LYS A 77 30.99 -35.70 -32.71
CA LYS A 77 29.55 -35.93 -32.90
C LYS A 77 29.19 -37.41 -32.66
N HIS A 78 28.30 -37.65 -31.69
CA HIS A 78 27.24 -38.63 -31.85
C HIS A 78 25.91 -37.89 -31.69
N SER A 79 25.24 -37.71 -32.82
CA SER A 79 23.86 -37.21 -32.90
C SER A 79 22.93 -38.31 -32.40
N VAL A 80 22.51 -38.19 -31.15
CA VAL A 80 21.25 -38.76 -30.66
C VAL A 80 20.45 -37.59 -30.14
N SER A 81 19.22 -37.46 -30.66
CA SER A 81 18.30 -36.35 -30.40
C SER A 81 18.28 -36.02 -28.91
N LYS A 82 18.77 -34.83 -28.55
CA LYS A 82 18.52 -34.24 -27.23
C LYS A 82 17.02 -33.94 -27.15
N SER A 83 16.29 -34.98 -26.76
CA SER A 83 15.13 -34.98 -25.90
C SER A 83 14.22 -33.74 -26.03
N LEU A 84 13.08 -33.94 -26.68
CA LEU A 84 11.87 -33.10 -26.62
C LEU A 84 11.44 -32.71 -25.19
N LYS A 85 12.08 -33.21 -24.12
CA LYS A 85 11.83 -32.84 -22.73
C LYS A 85 12.11 -31.35 -22.40
N HIS A 86 12.84 -30.61 -23.23
CA HIS A 86 13.00 -29.15 -23.06
C HIS A 86 12.00 -28.31 -23.89
N LEU A 87 11.23 -28.94 -24.80
CA LEU A 87 10.13 -28.27 -25.52
C LEU A 87 8.83 -28.26 -24.70
N PHE A 88 8.72 -29.14 -23.70
CA PHE A 88 7.63 -29.12 -22.73
C PHE A 88 8.12 -28.53 -21.41
N HIS A 89 8.02 -27.20 -21.27
CA HIS A 89 8.12 -26.58 -19.96
C HIS A 89 7.01 -27.15 -19.06
N PRO A 90 7.33 -27.75 -17.89
CA PRO A 90 6.31 -28.33 -17.00
C PRO A 90 5.31 -27.33 -16.39
N GLY A 91 5.45 -26.02 -16.66
CA GLY A 91 4.63 -24.93 -16.09
C GLY A 91 3.74 -24.20 -17.10
N SER A 92 3.24 -24.85 -18.15
CA SER A 92 2.43 -24.20 -19.20
C SER A 92 0.92 -24.14 -18.93
N LYS A 93 0.46 -24.50 -17.72
CA LYS A 93 -0.97 -24.51 -17.37
C LYS A 93 -1.19 -24.09 -15.92
N PHE A 94 -2.38 -23.58 -15.64
CA PHE A 94 -2.85 -23.35 -14.29
C PHE A 94 -3.05 -24.66 -13.54
N LEU A 95 -2.83 -24.62 -12.23
CA LEU A 95 -3.00 -25.78 -11.36
C LEU A 95 -4.47 -26.05 -11.08
N LYS A 96 -4.82 -27.34 -11.09
CA LYS A 96 -6.17 -27.79 -10.78
C LYS A 96 -6.37 -28.22 -9.33
N THR A 97 -5.30 -28.69 -8.71
CA THR A 97 -5.30 -29.25 -7.36
C THR A 97 -4.06 -28.77 -6.63
N LEU A 98 -4.23 -28.32 -5.40
CA LEU A 98 -3.13 -27.85 -4.57
C LEU A 98 -2.60 -29.01 -3.72
N LYS A 99 -1.28 -29.12 -3.65
CA LYS A 99 -0.57 -29.88 -2.61
C LYS A 99 -0.05 -28.91 -1.55
N ARG A 100 0.44 -29.38 -0.41
CA ARG A 100 1.10 -28.51 0.58
C ARG A 100 2.17 -27.65 -0.10
N GLY A 101 2.03 -26.32 -0.03
CA GLY A 101 2.92 -25.39 -0.70
C GLY A 101 2.46 -23.94 -0.68
N LEU A 102 3.27 -23.08 -1.29
CA LEU A 102 3.05 -21.65 -1.51
C LEU A 102 2.66 -21.42 -2.97
N TYR A 103 1.61 -20.63 -3.18
CA TYR A 103 1.00 -20.42 -4.50
C TYR A 103 0.73 -18.94 -4.76
N LEU A 104 0.75 -18.57 -6.04
CA LEU A 104 0.28 -17.28 -6.53
C LEU A 104 -1.05 -17.46 -7.23
N THR A 105 -2.03 -16.65 -6.86
CA THR A 105 -3.33 -16.57 -7.52
C THR A 105 -3.61 -15.15 -7.95
N ALA A 106 -4.22 -14.99 -9.14
CA ALA A 106 -4.54 -13.70 -9.70
C ALA A 106 -6.05 -13.59 -9.95
N ILE A 107 -6.69 -12.63 -9.29
CA ILE A 107 -8.12 -12.37 -9.39
C ILE A 107 -8.33 -11.09 -10.17
N PHE A 108 -8.70 -11.26 -11.43
CA PHE A 108 -9.22 -10.19 -12.27
C PHE A 108 -10.74 -10.16 -12.12
N TYR A 109 -11.30 -8.99 -11.85
CA TYR A 109 -12.73 -8.83 -11.66
C TYR A 109 -13.29 -7.67 -12.48
N LYS A 110 -14.55 -7.81 -12.87
CA LYS A 110 -15.34 -6.79 -13.55
C LYS A 110 -16.80 -6.98 -13.15
N ASP A 111 -17.36 -5.97 -12.49
CA ASP A 111 -18.67 -6.06 -11.86
C ASP A 111 -18.71 -7.28 -10.91
N ASP A 112 -19.74 -8.13 -10.98
CA ASP A 112 -19.86 -9.37 -10.21
C ASP A 112 -19.20 -10.60 -10.87
N ASN A 113 -18.34 -10.39 -11.87
CA ASN A 113 -17.64 -11.47 -12.58
C ASN A 113 -16.17 -11.49 -12.23
N ILE A 114 -15.61 -12.70 -12.17
CA ILE A 114 -14.16 -12.90 -12.08
C ILE A 114 -13.66 -13.74 -13.24
N LEU A 115 -12.39 -13.57 -13.56
CA LEU A 115 -11.69 -14.33 -14.57
C LEU A 115 -11.33 -15.71 -14.01
N VAL A 116 -11.70 -16.76 -14.74
CA VAL A 116 -11.41 -18.15 -14.40
C VAL A 116 -10.88 -18.90 -15.61
N THR A 117 -10.22 -20.03 -15.40
CA THR A 117 -9.85 -20.94 -16.47
C THR A 117 -11.08 -21.48 -17.20
N HIS A 118 -10.90 -22.07 -18.38
CA HIS A 118 -12.01 -22.69 -19.13
C HIS A 118 -12.78 -23.75 -18.32
N GLU A 119 -12.15 -24.34 -17.30
CA GLU A 119 -12.70 -25.34 -16.39
C GLU A 119 -13.34 -24.74 -15.12
N ASP A 120 -13.71 -23.45 -15.12
CA ASP A 120 -14.33 -22.75 -13.97
C ASP A 120 -13.45 -22.72 -12.70
N GLN A 121 -12.12 -22.68 -12.85
CA GLN A 121 -11.19 -22.62 -11.73
C GLN A 121 -10.47 -21.27 -11.65
N ILE A 122 -10.18 -20.80 -10.44
CA ILE A 122 -9.34 -19.61 -10.25
C ILE A 122 -7.94 -19.86 -10.84
N PRO A 123 -7.33 -18.90 -11.57
CA PRO A 123 -5.96 -19.03 -12.07
C PRO A 123 -4.94 -19.12 -10.92
N VAL A 124 -4.24 -20.26 -10.82
CA VAL A 124 -3.23 -20.50 -9.78
C VAL A 124 -1.96 -21.09 -10.39
N VAL A 125 -0.81 -20.63 -9.89
CA VAL A 125 0.52 -21.20 -10.18
C VAL A 125 1.27 -21.48 -8.87
N GLU A 126 2.15 -22.48 -8.91
CA GLU A 126 2.99 -22.86 -7.76
C GLU A 126 4.21 -21.94 -7.67
N ILE A 127 4.50 -21.49 -6.45
CA ILE A 127 5.75 -20.81 -6.12
C ILE A 127 6.72 -21.86 -5.56
N ASP A 128 6.34 -22.53 -4.47
CA ASP A 128 7.23 -23.45 -3.78
C ASP A 128 6.46 -24.57 -3.07
N ASP A 129 6.87 -25.82 -3.28
CA ASP A 129 6.37 -27.01 -2.58
C ASP A 129 6.98 -27.16 -1.16
N THR A 130 8.05 -26.43 -0.86
CA THR A 130 8.84 -26.54 0.37
C THR A 130 9.14 -25.15 0.96
N TYR A 131 8.09 -24.40 1.31
CA TYR A 131 8.26 -23.05 1.86
C TYR A 131 8.89 -23.03 3.28
N SER A 132 9.71 -22.02 3.56
CA SER A 132 10.50 -21.86 4.80
C SER A 132 9.79 -21.03 5.90
N CYS A 133 10.45 -20.85 7.05
CA CYS A 133 9.93 -20.17 8.24
C CYS A 133 9.80 -18.63 8.17
N LEU A 134 10.19 -17.97 7.06
CA LEU A 134 10.24 -16.50 6.91
C LEU A 134 9.13 -15.94 5.98
N LEU A 135 7.99 -16.62 5.90
CA LEU A 135 6.89 -16.31 4.98
C LEU A 135 6.53 -14.81 4.93
N MET A 136 6.41 -14.15 6.07
CA MET A 136 5.99 -12.74 6.12
C MET A 136 7.02 -11.82 5.48
N GLN A 137 8.32 -12.07 5.69
CA GLN A 137 9.38 -11.24 5.10
C GLN A 137 9.39 -11.35 3.57
N ASP A 138 9.25 -12.57 3.05
CA ASP A 138 9.21 -12.79 1.60
C ASP A 138 7.90 -12.31 0.98
N PHE A 139 6.78 -12.39 1.72
CA PHE A 139 5.51 -11.79 1.31
C PHE A 139 5.60 -10.26 1.22
N LEU A 140 6.14 -9.57 2.22
CA LEU A 140 6.33 -8.11 2.18
C LEU A 140 7.31 -7.69 1.07
N TRP A 141 8.33 -8.51 0.78
CA TRP A 141 9.19 -8.31 -0.38
C TRP A 141 8.40 -8.47 -1.69
N PHE A 142 7.56 -9.49 -1.80
CA PHE A 142 6.69 -9.71 -2.97
C PHE A 142 5.76 -8.52 -3.21
N THR A 143 5.16 -7.94 -2.16
CA THR A 143 4.32 -6.73 -2.28
C THR A 143 5.09 -5.54 -2.85
N LYS A 144 6.38 -5.37 -2.53
CA LYS A 144 7.22 -4.32 -3.15
C LYS A 144 7.51 -4.62 -4.62
N VAL A 145 7.75 -5.89 -4.96
CA VAL A 145 7.95 -6.32 -6.34
C VAL A 145 6.70 -6.09 -7.19
N SER A 146 5.50 -6.17 -6.60
CA SER A 146 4.25 -5.87 -7.33
C SER A 146 4.14 -4.45 -7.86
N CYS A 147 4.92 -3.50 -7.33
CA CYS A 147 4.99 -2.13 -7.85
C CYS A 147 5.87 -2.01 -9.12
N MET A 148 6.48 -3.12 -9.59
CA MET A 148 7.46 -3.14 -10.68
C MET A 148 7.21 -4.32 -11.64
N TRP A 149 5.95 -4.57 -12.01
CA TRP A 149 5.57 -5.71 -12.88
C TRP A 149 6.32 -5.75 -14.22
N ASP A 150 6.70 -4.59 -14.76
CA ASP A 150 7.45 -4.49 -16.02
C ASP A 150 8.91 -4.94 -15.90
N GLU A 151 9.45 -4.96 -14.68
CA GLU A 151 10.87 -5.22 -14.39
C GLU A 151 11.14 -6.66 -13.99
N ILE A 152 10.13 -7.54 -14.01
CA ILE A 152 10.23 -8.93 -13.54
C ILE A 152 11.30 -9.72 -14.30
N LEU A 153 11.42 -9.51 -15.62
CA LEU A 153 12.45 -10.17 -16.43
C LEU A 153 13.87 -9.76 -15.99
N TRP A 154 14.07 -8.47 -15.70
CA TRP A 154 15.34 -7.96 -15.21
C TRP A 154 15.66 -8.47 -13.80
N LEU A 155 14.69 -8.43 -12.88
CA LEU A 155 14.83 -8.96 -11.52
C LEU A 155 15.21 -10.44 -11.51
N ARG A 156 14.62 -11.25 -12.40
CA ARG A 156 14.96 -12.67 -12.54
C ARG A 156 16.42 -12.87 -12.91
N GLN A 157 16.93 -12.08 -13.85
CA GLN A 157 18.33 -12.18 -14.27
C GLN A 157 19.26 -11.83 -13.11
N GLY A 158 18.98 -10.75 -12.37
CA GLY A 158 19.77 -10.33 -11.21
C GLY A 158 19.86 -11.42 -10.12
N VAL A 159 18.75 -12.07 -9.78
CA VAL A 159 18.74 -13.16 -8.78
C VAL A 159 19.42 -14.43 -9.32
N THR A 160 19.32 -14.71 -10.63
CA THR A 160 19.96 -15.88 -11.26
C THR A 160 21.48 -15.85 -11.13
N VAL A 161 22.11 -14.69 -11.30
CA VAL A 161 23.58 -14.53 -11.16
C VAL A 161 24.05 -14.87 -9.74
N SER A 162 23.16 -14.76 -8.75
CA SER A 162 23.43 -15.06 -7.34
C SER A 162 23.11 -16.52 -6.94
N GLN A 163 22.68 -17.38 -7.89
CA GLN A 163 22.31 -18.80 -7.62
C GLN A 163 23.46 -19.69 -7.16
N SER A 164 24.72 -19.24 -7.30
CA SER A 164 25.87 -19.89 -6.66
C SER A 164 25.82 -19.82 -5.12
N SER A 165 24.95 -18.98 -4.56
CA SER A 165 24.71 -18.85 -3.12
C SER A 165 23.63 -19.83 -2.65
N CYS A 166 23.95 -20.70 -1.68
CA CYS A 166 23.02 -21.65 -1.05
C CYS A 166 21.94 -21.00 -0.14
N SER A 167 21.52 -19.76 -0.43
CA SER A 167 20.56 -19.02 0.39
C SER A 167 19.13 -19.44 0.08
N CYS A 168 18.43 -20.04 1.05
CA CYS A 168 17.03 -20.42 0.93
C CYS A 168 16.11 -19.21 0.62
N ILE A 169 16.44 -18.02 1.15
CA ILE A 169 15.68 -16.78 0.91
C ILE A 169 15.76 -16.39 -0.58
N LEU A 170 16.97 -16.40 -1.16
CA LEU A 170 17.14 -16.06 -2.57
C LEU A 170 16.46 -17.09 -3.49
N GLN A 171 16.45 -18.37 -3.09
CA GLN A 171 15.75 -19.42 -3.82
C GLN A 171 14.23 -19.21 -3.81
N THR A 172 13.63 -18.93 -2.65
CA THR A 172 12.19 -18.61 -2.54
C THR A 172 11.82 -17.39 -3.40
N ARG A 173 12.60 -16.31 -3.30
CA ARG A 173 12.36 -15.09 -4.09
C ARG A 173 12.52 -15.31 -5.59
N PHE A 174 13.49 -16.13 -5.99
CA PHE A 174 13.63 -16.53 -7.39
C PHE A 174 12.41 -17.32 -7.88
N LYS A 175 11.94 -18.29 -7.09
CA LYS A 175 10.72 -19.06 -7.38
C LYS A 175 9.48 -18.15 -7.46
N MET A 176 9.36 -17.14 -6.61
CA MET A 176 8.30 -16.13 -6.70
C MET A 176 8.35 -15.39 -8.04
N LEU A 177 9.53 -14.96 -8.49
CA LEU A 177 9.68 -14.30 -9.80
C LEU A 177 9.37 -15.23 -10.97
N LEU A 178 9.70 -16.52 -10.87
CA LEU A 178 9.31 -17.54 -11.85
C LEU A 178 7.78 -17.67 -11.93
N ALA A 179 7.12 -17.77 -10.78
CA ALA A 179 5.66 -17.85 -10.69
C ALA A 179 4.98 -16.60 -11.27
N ILE A 180 5.50 -15.40 -10.99
CA ILE A 180 5.00 -14.16 -11.60
C ILE A 180 5.11 -14.22 -13.12
N SER A 181 6.29 -14.54 -13.67
CA SER A 181 6.48 -14.65 -15.13
C SER A 181 5.56 -15.70 -15.76
N GLN A 182 5.35 -16.83 -15.06
CA GLN A 182 4.43 -17.88 -15.52
C GLN A 182 2.99 -17.36 -15.54
N MET A 183 2.53 -16.70 -14.47
CA MET A 183 1.20 -16.10 -14.41
C MET A 183 0.99 -15.06 -15.52
N GLN A 184 1.95 -14.15 -15.71
CA GLN A 184 1.93 -13.14 -16.77
C GLN A 184 1.83 -13.78 -18.17
N GLY A 185 2.63 -14.82 -18.41
CA GLY A 185 2.64 -15.55 -19.68
C GLY A 185 1.34 -16.31 -19.95
N LEU A 186 0.72 -16.91 -18.93
CA LEU A 186 -0.52 -17.67 -19.10
C LEU A 186 -1.76 -16.78 -19.29
N LEU A 187 -1.78 -15.61 -18.65
CA LEU A 187 -2.88 -14.65 -18.76
C LEU A 187 -2.72 -13.69 -19.95
N GLY A 188 -1.50 -13.56 -20.49
CA GLY A 188 -1.18 -12.61 -21.56
C GLY A 188 -1.14 -11.16 -21.08
N ILE A 189 -0.85 -10.92 -19.79
CA ILE A 189 -0.85 -9.57 -19.18
C ILE A 189 0.33 -9.40 -18.24
N GLN A 190 0.99 -8.23 -18.30
CA GLN A 190 2.10 -7.91 -17.40
C GLN A 190 1.63 -7.47 -16.01
N ASP A 191 0.73 -6.49 -15.95
CA ASP A 191 0.24 -5.98 -14.67
C ASP A 191 -0.83 -6.92 -14.07
N LEU A 192 -0.43 -7.62 -13.00
CA LEU A 192 -1.26 -8.57 -12.25
C LEU A 192 -2.14 -7.91 -11.17
N GLY A 193 -2.08 -6.58 -11.03
CA GLY A 193 -2.81 -5.81 -10.03
C GLY A 193 -2.09 -5.69 -8.69
N GLN A 194 -2.87 -5.39 -7.65
CA GLN A 194 -2.38 -5.15 -6.29
C GLN A 194 -2.39 -6.44 -5.47
N VAL A 195 -1.35 -6.65 -4.65
CA VAL A 195 -1.31 -7.78 -3.70
C VAL A 195 -2.27 -7.51 -2.54
N PHE A 196 -3.17 -8.44 -2.26
CA PHE A 196 -4.03 -8.37 -1.08
C PHE A 196 -3.17 -8.46 0.18
N PHE A 197 -3.46 -7.63 1.19
CA PHE A 197 -2.55 -7.34 2.31
C PHE A 197 -2.19 -8.54 3.21
N GLU A 198 -2.89 -9.66 3.08
CA GLU A 198 -2.64 -10.89 3.82
C GLU A 198 -2.78 -12.13 2.93
N PRO A 199 -1.92 -13.14 3.09
CA PRO A 199 -2.09 -14.41 2.39
C PRO A 199 -3.23 -15.24 2.99
N VAL A 200 -3.91 -16.04 2.16
CA VAL A 200 -4.90 -17.02 2.65
C VAL A 200 -4.19 -18.34 2.96
N LYS A 201 -4.37 -18.85 4.17
CA LYS A 201 -3.79 -20.13 4.62
C LYS A 201 -4.89 -21.11 5.01
N ASP A 202 -4.76 -22.35 4.57
CA ASP A 202 -5.61 -23.45 5.06
C ASP A 202 -4.93 -24.33 6.12
N LYS A 203 -5.70 -25.25 6.68
CA LYS A 203 -5.22 -26.18 7.71
C LYS A 203 -4.24 -27.22 7.18
N GLN A 204 -4.26 -27.49 5.88
CA GLN A 204 -3.32 -28.40 5.22
C GLN A 204 -1.93 -27.77 5.02
N GLY A 205 -1.82 -26.45 5.27
CA GLY A 205 -0.58 -25.70 5.14
C GLY A 205 -0.38 -25.13 3.73
N ASN A 206 -1.43 -25.08 2.90
CA ASN A 206 -1.40 -24.34 1.64
C ASN A 206 -1.51 -22.85 1.92
N ILE A 207 -0.72 -22.05 1.20
CA ILE A 207 -0.72 -20.59 1.31
C ILE A 207 -0.93 -19.98 -0.06
N LEU A 208 -1.88 -19.06 -0.18
CA LEU A 208 -2.17 -18.30 -1.39
C LEU A 208 -1.75 -16.84 -1.19
N ILE A 209 -0.81 -16.38 -2.01
CA ILE A 209 -0.58 -14.95 -2.28
C ILE A 209 -1.58 -14.54 -3.36
N ILE A 210 -2.39 -13.53 -3.07
CA ILE A 210 -3.50 -13.10 -3.93
C ILE A 210 -3.17 -11.75 -4.55
N THR A 211 -3.28 -11.64 -5.87
CA THR A 211 -3.36 -10.35 -6.56
C THR A 211 -4.78 -10.05 -6.97
N LEU A 212 -5.17 -8.78 -6.90
CA LEU A 212 -6.50 -8.27 -7.22
C LEU A 212 -6.37 -7.19 -8.28
N LYS A 213 -7.19 -7.26 -9.33
CA LYS A 213 -7.22 -6.26 -10.40
C LYS A 213 -8.62 -6.02 -10.92
N GLU A 214 -9.05 -4.76 -10.84
CA GLU A 214 -10.29 -4.31 -11.50
C GLU A 214 -10.03 -4.07 -13.00
N VAL A 215 -10.85 -4.68 -13.85
CA VAL A 215 -10.75 -4.53 -15.31
C VAL A 215 -11.83 -3.57 -15.80
N LYS A 216 -11.46 -2.28 -15.93
CA LYS A 216 -12.37 -1.20 -16.34
C LYS A 216 -12.66 -1.19 -17.86
N THR A 217 -11.68 -1.56 -18.68
CA THR A 217 -11.77 -1.58 -20.14
C THR A 217 -11.97 -3.01 -20.66
N ASN A 218 -12.38 -3.16 -21.92
CA ASN A 218 -12.47 -4.48 -22.54
C ASN A 218 -11.08 -5.00 -22.87
N GLN A 219 -10.42 -5.58 -21.86
CA GLN A 219 -9.14 -6.26 -21.99
C GLN A 219 -9.35 -7.73 -22.39
N THR A 220 -8.58 -8.19 -23.37
CA THR A 220 -8.55 -9.59 -23.80
C THR A 220 -7.49 -10.36 -23.01
N PHE A 221 -7.86 -11.55 -22.56
CA PHE A 221 -6.98 -12.46 -21.81
C PHE A 221 -6.88 -13.80 -22.54
N GLU A 222 -5.77 -14.51 -22.33
CA GLU A 222 -5.54 -15.82 -22.91
C GLU A 222 -5.98 -16.95 -21.96
N SER A 223 -6.54 -18.04 -22.51
CA SER A 223 -6.82 -19.29 -21.78
C SER A 223 -7.80 -19.20 -20.59
N VAL A 224 -8.64 -18.16 -20.55
CA VAL A 224 -9.53 -17.83 -19.45
C VAL A 224 -10.86 -17.24 -19.94
N ARG A 225 -11.87 -17.20 -19.06
CA ARG A 225 -13.19 -16.63 -19.32
C ARG A 225 -13.78 -15.95 -18.08
N TRP A 226 -14.70 -15.02 -18.31
CA TRP A 226 -15.44 -14.34 -17.25
C TRP A 226 -16.59 -15.19 -16.73
N VAL A 227 -16.70 -15.31 -15.40
CA VAL A 227 -17.77 -16.07 -14.75
C VAL A 227 -18.31 -15.30 -13.54
N PRO A 228 -19.65 -15.23 -13.38
CA PRO A 228 -20.26 -14.64 -12.19
C PRO A 228 -19.82 -15.36 -10.91
N ILE A 229 -19.43 -14.60 -9.89
CA ILE A 229 -18.96 -15.13 -8.60
C ILE A 229 -19.99 -16.10 -7.99
N CYS A 230 -21.27 -15.77 -8.10
CA CYS A 230 -22.37 -16.60 -7.57
C CYS A 230 -22.42 -18.01 -8.19
N LYS A 231 -22.03 -18.17 -9.47
CA LYS A 231 -21.99 -19.49 -10.13
C LYS A 231 -20.88 -20.37 -9.55
N LEU A 232 -19.72 -19.79 -9.27
CA LEU A 232 -18.59 -20.50 -8.67
C LEU A 232 -18.89 -20.93 -7.23
N GLN A 233 -19.53 -20.05 -6.46
CA GLN A 233 -19.92 -20.33 -5.07
C GLN A 233 -21.01 -21.40 -4.98
N THR A 234 -21.98 -21.40 -5.89
CA THR A 234 -23.07 -22.41 -5.93
C THR A 234 -22.58 -23.78 -6.38
N SER A 235 -21.69 -23.85 -7.38
CA SER A 235 -21.09 -25.11 -7.83
C SER A 235 -20.29 -25.84 -6.74
N ARG A 236 -19.76 -25.13 -5.73
CA ARG A 236 -19.05 -25.77 -4.62
C ARG A 236 -19.96 -26.18 -3.46
N LYS A 237 -21.10 -25.52 -3.26
CA LYS A 237 -22.09 -25.89 -2.23
C LYS A 237 -22.74 -27.25 -2.48
N SER A 238 -22.73 -27.76 -3.72
CA SER A 238 -23.27 -29.08 -4.07
C SER A 238 -22.32 -30.25 -3.77
N VAL A 239 -21.05 -29.97 -3.47
CA VAL A 239 -20.12 -30.95 -2.90
C VAL A 239 -20.28 -30.85 -1.39
N SER A 240 -20.69 -31.93 -0.73
CA SER A 240 -20.81 -32.02 0.74
C SER A 240 -19.65 -31.26 1.39
N SER A 241 -19.95 -30.24 2.20
CA SER A 241 -18.94 -29.37 2.79
C SER A 241 -17.80 -30.21 3.34
N PRO A 242 -16.57 -30.09 2.82
CA PRO A 242 -15.45 -30.74 3.48
C PRO A 242 -15.41 -30.22 4.93
N GLU A 243 -15.14 -31.10 5.90
CA GLU A 243 -15.01 -30.69 7.32
C GLU A 243 -14.03 -29.52 7.50
N GLU A 244 -13.11 -29.35 6.55
CA GLU A 244 -12.15 -28.25 6.50
C GLU A 244 -12.05 -27.66 5.07
N PRO A 245 -12.31 -26.37 4.87
CA PRO A 245 -12.19 -25.73 3.56
C PRO A 245 -10.72 -25.62 3.11
N THR A 246 -10.45 -25.88 1.83
CA THR A 246 -9.13 -25.63 1.22
C THR A 246 -8.85 -24.13 1.12
N ALA A 247 -7.60 -23.73 0.86
CA ALA A 247 -7.27 -22.32 0.70
C ALA A 247 -8.05 -21.66 -0.44
N LEU A 248 -8.35 -22.39 -1.53
CA LEU A 248 -9.20 -21.90 -2.62
C LEU A 248 -10.68 -21.81 -2.23
N ASP A 249 -11.17 -22.71 -1.37
CA ASP A 249 -12.53 -22.59 -0.83
C ASP A 249 -12.65 -21.35 0.04
N THR A 250 -11.71 -21.14 0.97
CA THR A 250 -11.65 -19.96 1.83
C THR A 250 -11.57 -18.67 1.00
N LEU A 251 -10.77 -18.66 -0.07
CA LEU A 251 -10.69 -17.54 -0.99
C LEU A 251 -12.03 -17.27 -1.69
N LEU A 252 -12.71 -18.29 -2.23
CA LEU A 252 -14.00 -18.12 -2.92
C LEU A 252 -15.12 -17.68 -1.97
N ILE A 253 -15.11 -18.16 -0.72
CA ILE A 253 -16.07 -17.76 0.32
C ILE A 253 -15.89 -16.27 0.63
N SER A 254 -14.64 -15.81 0.75
CA SER A 254 -14.30 -14.43 1.14
C SER A 254 -14.02 -13.48 -0.04
N VAL A 255 -14.22 -13.92 -1.29
CA VAL A 255 -13.77 -13.15 -2.47
C VAL A 255 -14.42 -11.78 -2.53
N GLN A 256 -15.72 -11.68 -2.24
CA GLN A 256 -16.46 -10.42 -2.28
C GLN A 256 -15.91 -9.40 -1.27
N ASP A 257 -15.56 -9.84 -0.06
CA ASP A 257 -14.95 -8.97 0.94
C ASP A 257 -13.58 -8.45 0.48
N LYS A 258 -12.77 -9.30 -0.17
CA LYS A 258 -11.47 -8.93 -0.72
C LYS A 258 -11.59 -7.95 -1.90
N LEU A 259 -12.57 -8.15 -2.78
CA LEU A 259 -12.85 -7.20 -3.87
C LEU A 259 -13.34 -5.86 -3.33
N ALA A 260 -14.22 -5.87 -2.34
CA ALA A 260 -14.72 -4.65 -1.70
C ALA A 260 -13.59 -3.90 -0.98
N TYR A 261 -12.68 -4.60 -0.31
CA TYR A 261 -11.46 -4.00 0.24
C TYR A 261 -10.63 -3.33 -0.87
N HIS A 262 -10.38 -4.00 -2.00
CA HIS A 262 -9.58 -3.47 -3.10
C HIS A 262 -10.19 -2.22 -3.74
N GLN A 263 -11.53 -2.18 -3.89
CA GLN A 263 -12.21 -0.97 -4.35
C GLN A 263 -12.05 0.18 -3.36
N ARG A 264 -12.13 -0.10 -2.06
CA ARG A 264 -11.99 0.91 -1.00
C ARG A 264 -10.54 1.40 -0.85
N SER A 265 -9.56 0.54 -1.12
CA SER A 265 -8.14 0.90 -1.02
C SER A 265 -7.67 1.88 -2.09
N SER A 266 -8.41 2.05 -3.19
CA SER A 266 -8.08 3.03 -4.25
C SER A 266 -8.72 4.41 -4.05
N HIS A 267 -9.42 4.65 -2.93
CA HIS A 267 -10.06 5.94 -2.68
C HIS A 267 -9.04 6.95 -2.15
N ALA A 268 -8.93 8.09 -2.82
CA ALA A 268 -8.10 9.22 -2.41
C ALA A 268 -8.89 10.26 -1.62
N LEU A 269 -8.19 11.03 -0.77
CA LEU A 269 -8.80 12.14 -0.04
C LEU A 269 -8.99 13.38 -0.93
N SER A 270 -10.04 14.15 -0.63
CA SER A 270 -10.17 15.50 -1.19
C SER A 270 -9.05 16.42 -0.68
N PRO A 271 -8.64 17.47 -1.44
CA PRO A 271 -7.64 18.42 -0.96
C PRO A 271 -8.01 19.05 0.39
N GLY A 272 -7.02 19.20 1.28
CA GLY A 272 -7.20 19.84 2.58
C GLY A 272 -6.19 19.44 3.63
N LEU A 273 -6.35 20.07 4.80
CA LEU A 273 -5.60 19.74 6.01
C LEU A 273 -6.42 18.78 6.87
N TYR A 274 -5.79 17.72 7.34
CA TYR A 274 -6.41 16.62 8.09
C TYR A 274 -5.71 16.39 9.43
N LEU A 275 -6.47 15.93 10.41
CA LEU A 275 -5.95 15.36 11.65
C LEU A 275 -6.05 13.83 11.54
N GLY A 276 -4.92 13.14 11.56
CA GLY A 276 -4.84 11.68 11.53
C GLY A 276 -4.50 11.09 12.89
N TYR A 277 -5.20 10.05 13.32
CA TYR A 277 -4.86 9.27 14.50
C TYR A 277 -3.90 8.14 14.11
N LEU A 278 -2.70 8.14 14.69
CA LEU A 278 -1.69 7.10 14.45
C LEU A 278 -1.62 6.14 15.65
N LYS A 279 -2.21 4.96 15.50
CA LYS A 279 -2.09 3.84 16.43
C LYS A 279 -1.37 2.69 15.75
N LEU A 280 -0.28 2.23 16.37
CA LEU A 280 0.50 1.11 15.90
C LEU A 280 0.23 -0.14 16.76
N CYS A 281 0.31 -1.30 16.13
CA CYS A 281 0.24 -2.59 16.79
C CYS A 281 1.49 -3.38 16.42
N SER A 282 2.25 -3.79 17.43
CA SER A 282 3.44 -4.61 17.24
C SER A 282 3.06 -6.09 17.23
N ALA A 283 3.53 -6.83 16.23
CA ALA A 283 3.47 -8.28 16.15
C ALA A 283 4.90 -8.85 16.07
N VAL A 284 5.06 -10.17 16.27
CA VAL A 284 6.37 -10.84 16.38
C VAL A 284 7.31 -10.53 15.21
N ASP A 285 6.78 -10.28 14.02
CA ASP A 285 7.54 -10.09 12.77
C ASP A 285 7.17 -8.83 11.99
N GLN A 286 6.25 -8.00 12.49
CA GLN A 286 5.75 -6.83 11.77
C GLN A 286 5.17 -5.75 12.69
N ILE A 287 5.27 -4.51 12.25
CA ILE A 287 4.47 -3.40 12.79
C ILE A 287 3.24 -3.25 11.92
N ARG A 288 2.08 -3.09 12.54
CA ARG A 288 0.82 -2.82 11.86
C ARG A 288 0.28 -1.45 12.26
N VAL A 289 -0.52 -0.85 11.39
CA VAL A 289 -1.19 0.44 11.59
C VAL A 289 -2.69 0.23 11.60
N LEU A 290 -3.38 0.92 12.53
CA LEU A 290 -4.83 0.95 12.60
C LEU A 290 -5.39 1.88 11.52
N VAL A 291 -6.35 1.38 10.74
CA VAL A 291 -6.99 2.12 9.64
C VAL A 291 -8.49 1.81 9.62
N PRO A 292 -9.34 2.71 9.09
CA PRO A 292 -10.75 2.42 8.89
C PRO A 292 -10.93 1.41 7.76
N GLU A 293 -11.86 0.47 7.91
CA GLU A 293 -12.16 -0.54 6.89
C GLU A 293 -12.66 0.09 5.57
N GLN A 294 -13.30 1.25 5.67
CA GLN A 294 -13.85 1.96 4.53
C GLN A 294 -12.79 2.69 3.69
N LEU A 295 -11.62 2.98 4.28
CA LEU A 295 -10.49 3.69 3.64
C LEU A 295 -9.16 3.10 4.15
N PRO A 296 -8.83 1.85 3.80
CA PRO A 296 -7.76 1.10 4.44
C PRO A 296 -6.35 1.66 4.20
N ASN A 297 -6.14 2.46 3.14
CA ASN A 297 -4.83 3.07 2.85
C ASN A 297 -4.65 4.47 3.47
N ILE A 298 -5.60 4.91 4.28
CA ILE A 298 -5.59 6.23 4.92
C ILE A 298 -5.71 6.04 6.43
N LEU A 299 -5.03 6.86 7.22
CA LEU A 299 -5.18 6.84 8.68
C LEU A 299 -6.63 7.14 9.10
N CYS A 300 -7.04 6.71 10.29
CA CYS A 300 -8.26 7.24 10.91
C CYS A 300 -8.14 8.77 10.98
N HIS A 301 -9.08 9.53 10.40
CA HIS A 301 -8.87 10.96 10.20
C HIS A 301 -10.15 11.79 10.26
N VAL A 302 -9.95 13.09 10.46
CA VAL A 302 -10.97 14.14 10.31
C VAL A 302 -10.38 15.27 9.48
N LYS A 303 -11.20 15.85 8.59
CA LYS A 303 -10.79 17.04 7.81
C LYS A 303 -10.88 18.28 8.70
N ILE A 304 -9.77 18.97 8.88
CA ILE A 304 -9.70 20.23 9.64
C ILE A 304 -10.25 21.37 8.78
N ARG A 305 -9.71 21.52 7.55
CA ARG A 305 -10.08 22.58 6.61
C ARG A 305 -9.70 22.26 5.17
N SER A 306 -10.23 23.02 4.21
CA SER A 306 -9.94 22.84 2.78
C SER A 306 -8.55 23.31 2.34
N ASN A 307 -7.92 24.21 3.09
CA ASN A 307 -6.56 24.66 2.80
C ASN A 307 -5.53 23.71 3.45
N PRO A 308 -4.73 22.95 2.67
CA PRO A 308 -3.73 22.05 3.23
C PRO A 308 -2.55 22.78 3.89
N ASN A 309 -2.31 24.05 3.52
CA ASN A 309 -1.15 24.79 4.01
C ASN A 309 -1.30 25.14 5.49
N ILE A 310 -0.27 24.80 6.27
CA ILE A 310 -0.04 25.35 7.61
C ILE A 310 0.96 26.49 7.49
N SER A 311 0.61 27.66 8.03
CA SER A 311 1.47 28.84 7.99
C SER A 311 2.67 28.69 8.94
N ARG A 312 3.69 29.52 8.74
CA ARG A 312 4.84 29.57 9.65
C ARG A 312 4.40 29.95 11.06
N GLU A 313 3.49 30.92 11.18
CA GLU A 313 2.97 31.43 12.45
C GLU A 313 2.14 30.36 13.19
N GLU A 314 1.32 29.61 12.46
CA GLU A 314 0.56 28.47 12.99
C GLU A 314 1.48 27.37 13.51
N TRP A 315 2.54 27.06 12.76
CA TRP A 315 3.52 26.04 13.14
C TRP A 315 4.35 26.48 14.35
N GLU A 316 4.82 27.73 14.39
CA GLU A 316 5.53 28.30 15.53
C GLU A 316 4.69 28.21 16.81
N TRP A 317 3.39 28.52 16.73
CA TRP A 317 2.49 28.36 17.85
C TRP A 317 2.39 26.89 18.31
N LEU A 318 2.26 25.94 17.38
CA LEU A 318 2.26 24.51 17.71
C LEU A 318 3.56 24.06 18.39
N GLN A 319 4.72 24.54 17.94
CA GLN A 319 6.02 24.24 18.56
C GLN A 319 6.09 24.73 19.99
N LYS A 320 5.66 25.98 20.24
CA LYS A 320 5.62 26.56 21.60
C LYS A 320 4.78 25.68 22.52
N MET A 321 3.58 25.29 22.09
CA MET A 321 2.70 24.42 22.87
C MET A 321 3.31 23.04 23.16
N ALA A 322 4.03 22.46 22.20
CA ALA A 322 4.69 21.16 22.39
C ALA A 322 5.91 21.22 23.34
N SER A 323 6.53 22.40 23.50
CA SER A 323 7.71 22.61 24.35
C SER A 323 7.41 22.95 25.81
N VAL A 324 6.15 23.22 26.16
CA VAL A 324 5.74 23.52 27.54
C VAL A 324 5.70 22.21 28.33
N GLU A 325 6.83 21.81 28.91
CA GLU A 325 6.94 20.68 29.84
C GLU A 325 6.58 21.05 31.29
N GLU A 326 6.42 22.34 31.62
CA GLU A 326 6.05 22.80 32.97
C GLU A 326 4.79 23.69 32.98
N PRO A 327 3.91 23.56 33.98
CA PRO A 327 2.74 24.42 34.12
C PRO A 327 3.21 25.83 34.52
N VAL A 328 3.37 26.71 33.52
CA VAL A 328 3.57 28.14 33.79
C VAL A 328 2.31 28.68 34.48
N PRO A 329 2.43 29.47 35.57
CA PRO A 329 1.28 30.07 36.24
C PRO A 329 0.50 30.91 35.23
N ALA A 330 -0.80 30.69 35.18
CA ALA A 330 -1.73 31.32 34.25
C ALA A 330 -1.63 32.85 34.30
N GLU A 331 -1.29 33.48 33.17
CA GLU A 331 -1.83 34.77 32.69
C GLU A 331 -1.58 34.90 31.17
N PRO A 332 -2.48 35.52 30.38
CA PRO A 332 -3.94 35.51 30.40
C PRO A 332 -4.53 34.76 29.19
N GLU A 333 -5.74 34.23 29.36
CA GLU A 333 -6.59 33.50 28.39
C GLU A 333 -6.94 34.26 27.08
N ALA A 334 -6.30 35.42 26.83
CA ALA A 334 -6.59 36.32 25.72
C ALA A 334 -5.83 35.97 24.41
N GLU A 335 -4.67 35.30 24.47
CA GLU A 335 -3.91 34.96 23.25
C GLU A 335 -4.38 33.64 22.61
N THR A 336 -4.78 32.65 23.41
CA THR A 336 -5.30 31.36 22.91
C THR A 336 -6.69 31.49 22.27
N SER A 337 -7.47 32.49 22.67
CA SER A 337 -8.81 32.73 22.14
C SER A 337 -8.84 33.28 20.70
N GLN A 338 -7.71 33.78 20.17
CA GLN A 338 -7.63 34.30 18.80
C GLN A 338 -6.99 33.34 17.78
N ASN A 339 -6.39 32.22 18.23
CA ASN A 339 -5.75 31.30 17.29
C ASN A 339 -6.80 30.42 16.59
N HIS A 340 -7.04 30.70 15.31
CA HIS A 340 -8.01 29.96 14.50
C HIS A 340 -7.68 28.46 14.41
N LEU A 341 -6.40 28.11 14.24
CA LEU A 341 -5.97 26.71 14.15
C LEU A 341 -6.24 25.95 15.46
N PHE A 342 -6.10 26.61 16.62
CA PHE A 342 -6.43 25.99 17.91
C PHE A 342 -7.91 25.60 17.98
N GLN A 343 -8.81 26.50 17.57
CA GLN A 343 -10.25 26.23 17.56
C GLN A 343 -10.60 25.10 16.57
N GLU A 344 -10.02 25.14 15.36
CA GLU A 344 -10.17 24.09 14.35
C GLU A 344 -9.69 22.72 14.88
N LEU A 345 -8.54 22.68 15.55
CA LEU A 345 -7.99 21.46 16.15
C LEU A 345 -8.84 20.93 17.31
N GLN A 346 -9.38 21.80 18.17
CA GLN A 346 -10.26 21.36 19.26
C GLN A 346 -11.51 20.65 18.72
N VAL A 347 -12.10 21.14 17.63
CA VAL A 347 -13.23 20.49 16.97
C VAL A 347 -12.78 19.17 16.35
N ALA A 348 -11.71 19.18 15.56
CA ALA A 348 -11.20 17.98 14.90
C ALA A 348 -10.80 16.86 15.88
N ILE A 349 -10.20 17.19 17.03
CA ILE A 349 -9.86 16.21 18.07
C ILE A 349 -11.13 15.57 18.64
N LYS A 350 -12.15 16.36 18.98
CA LYS A 350 -13.43 15.83 19.52
C LYS A 350 -14.13 14.91 18.53
N GLU A 351 -14.17 15.30 17.27
CA GLU A 351 -14.73 14.48 16.19
C GLU A 351 -13.93 13.19 15.99
N LEU A 352 -12.60 13.29 15.98
CA LEU A 352 -11.71 12.14 15.80
C LEU A 352 -11.84 11.15 16.95
N MET A 353 -11.89 11.62 18.19
CA MET A 353 -12.11 10.77 19.39
C MET A 353 -13.46 10.06 19.35
N THR A 354 -14.50 10.76 18.88
CA THR A 354 -15.82 10.15 18.67
C THR A 354 -15.75 9.05 17.60
N LEU A 355 -15.04 9.31 16.50
CA LEU A 355 -14.84 8.36 15.40
C LEU A 355 -14.10 7.10 15.85
N VAL A 356 -13.00 7.24 16.61
CA VAL A 356 -12.20 6.10 17.10
C VAL A 356 -12.75 5.48 18.39
N ASN A 357 -13.88 5.99 18.88
CA ASN A 357 -14.55 5.54 20.11
C ASN A 357 -13.66 5.59 21.36
N ILE A 358 -12.93 6.70 21.53
CA ILE A 358 -12.10 6.97 22.72
C ILE A 358 -12.74 8.12 23.52
N PRO A 359 -12.98 7.97 24.83
CA PRO A 359 -13.48 9.06 25.67
C PRO A 359 -12.54 10.27 25.66
N LEU A 360 -13.10 11.48 25.54
CA LEU A 360 -12.30 12.70 25.49
C LEU A 360 -11.43 12.92 26.75
N GLN A 361 -11.82 12.33 27.89
CA GLN A 361 -11.02 12.37 29.12
C GLN A 361 -9.69 11.62 28.98
N GLU A 362 -9.65 10.53 28.21
CA GLU A 362 -8.44 9.75 27.92
C GLU A 362 -7.55 10.44 26.89
N ALA A 363 -8.14 11.30 26.05
CA ALA A 363 -7.40 12.08 25.05
C ALA A 363 -6.49 13.17 25.64
N LYS A 364 -6.54 13.41 26.95
CA LYS A 364 -5.71 14.44 27.62
C LYS A 364 -4.21 14.16 27.49
N ASP A 365 -3.83 12.89 27.48
CA ASP A 365 -2.44 12.47 27.41
C ASP A 365 -1.98 12.23 25.94
N PHE A 366 -2.84 12.54 24.97
CA PHE A 366 -2.52 12.42 23.56
C PHE A 366 -1.65 13.60 23.14
N ARG A 367 -0.77 13.34 22.16
CA ARG A 367 0.26 14.29 21.73
C ARG A 367 0.11 14.56 20.24
N LEU A 368 0.21 15.84 19.86
CA LEU A 368 0.37 16.21 18.46
C LEU A 368 1.82 15.97 18.04
N TYR A 369 2.02 15.30 16.91
CA TYR A 369 3.33 15.14 16.31
C TYR A 369 3.84 16.50 15.79
N SER A 370 4.84 17.05 16.48
CA SER A 370 5.38 18.39 16.22
C SER A 370 6.65 18.39 15.38
N GLN A 371 7.07 17.29 14.77
CA GLN A 371 8.35 17.30 14.03
C GLN A 371 8.20 17.68 12.55
N GLU A 372 7.07 17.34 11.92
CA GLU A 372 6.80 17.64 10.51
C GLU A 372 5.31 17.48 10.21
N VAL A 373 4.81 18.26 9.26
CA VAL A 373 3.51 18.05 8.62
C VAL A 373 3.70 17.05 7.49
N LEU A 374 2.85 16.01 7.45
CA LEU A 374 2.93 15.02 6.38
C LEU A 374 2.20 15.52 5.14
N ASP A 375 2.92 15.70 4.03
CA ASP A 375 2.35 16.19 2.77
C ASP A 375 2.22 15.04 1.74
N PHE A 376 1.03 14.86 1.19
CA PHE A 376 0.69 13.86 0.19
C PHE A 376 0.19 14.54 -1.09
N GLY A 377 0.94 14.38 -2.19
CA GLY A 377 0.60 14.95 -3.50
C GLY A 377 0.50 16.49 -3.56
N GLY A 378 0.96 17.20 -2.52
CA GLY A 378 0.88 18.67 -2.40
C GLY A 378 -0.54 19.24 -2.24
N GLN A 379 -1.56 18.38 -2.14
CA GLN A 379 -2.97 18.77 -2.00
C GLN A 379 -3.58 18.33 -0.66
N VAL A 380 -3.00 17.31 -0.04
CA VAL A 380 -3.44 16.75 1.23
C VAL A 380 -2.29 16.87 2.21
N SER A 381 -2.57 17.44 3.38
CA SER A 381 -1.60 17.56 4.47
C SER A 381 -2.19 16.98 5.75
N PHE A 382 -1.36 16.33 6.56
CA PHE A 382 -1.76 15.72 7.82
C PHE A 382 -0.95 16.27 8.99
N LEU A 383 -1.68 16.63 10.05
CA LEU A 383 -1.17 16.61 11.42
C LEU A 383 -1.48 15.24 12.03
N LEU A 384 -0.56 14.72 12.84
CA LEU A 384 -0.77 13.44 13.52
C LEU A 384 -1.08 13.64 15.00
N LEU A 385 -2.11 12.94 15.46
CA LEU A 385 -2.43 12.75 16.86
C LEU A 385 -1.98 11.35 17.29
N LEU A 386 -1.16 11.31 18.32
CA LEU A 386 -0.55 10.10 18.88
C LEU A 386 -1.15 9.84 20.26
N PRO A 387 -1.49 8.60 20.63
CA PRO A 387 -1.78 8.26 22.01
C PRO A 387 -0.52 8.43 22.91
N PRO A 388 -0.63 8.23 24.23
CA PRO A 388 0.51 8.23 25.15
C PRO A 388 1.62 7.32 24.64
N SER A 389 2.90 7.65 24.90
CA SER A 389 4.06 6.90 24.37
C SER A 389 3.97 5.40 24.60
N ASP A 390 3.48 5.02 25.76
CA ASP A 390 3.38 3.63 26.23
C ASP A 390 2.25 2.88 25.50
N ASP A 391 1.29 3.64 24.96
CA ASP A 391 0.13 3.14 24.22
C ASP A 391 0.21 3.40 22.72
N VAL A 392 1.27 4.01 22.18
CA VAL A 392 1.42 4.14 20.72
C VAL A 392 1.50 2.77 20.06
N CYS A 393 2.15 1.80 20.73
CA CYS A 393 2.37 0.46 20.24
C CYS A 393 1.71 -0.58 21.16
N THR A 394 0.65 -1.25 20.71
CA THR A 394 0.12 -2.42 21.43
C THR A 394 1.05 -3.63 21.24
N ALA A 395 1.52 -4.23 22.33
CA ALA A 395 2.42 -5.40 22.29
C ALA A 395 1.70 -6.70 21.92
N PRO A 396 2.42 -7.72 21.39
CA PRO A 396 1.83 -9.03 21.09
C PRO A 396 1.19 -9.67 22.33
N GLY A 397 -0.03 -10.21 22.18
CA GLY A 397 -0.76 -10.89 23.27
C GLY A 397 -1.65 -9.99 24.13
N GLN A 398 -1.61 -8.66 23.91
CA GLN A 398 -2.60 -7.73 24.46
C GLN A 398 -3.89 -7.77 23.62
N ASN A 399 -5.06 -7.66 24.27
CA ASN A 399 -6.34 -7.63 23.57
C ASN A 399 -6.41 -6.36 22.70
N ASN A 400 -6.55 -6.52 21.39
CA ASN A 400 -6.79 -5.41 20.49
C ASN A 400 -8.30 -5.08 20.50
N PRO A 401 -8.73 -3.90 21.02
CA PRO A 401 -10.14 -3.52 21.04
C PRO A 401 -10.70 -3.22 19.63
N TYR A 402 -9.83 -3.10 18.63
CA TYR A 402 -10.19 -2.79 17.25
C TYR A 402 -10.31 -4.09 16.42
N THR A 403 -11.47 -4.71 16.47
CA THR A 403 -11.85 -5.84 15.60
C THR A 403 -12.49 -5.33 14.29
N PRO A 404 -12.53 -6.11 13.20
CA PRO A 404 -13.27 -5.73 11.99
C PRO A 404 -14.72 -5.32 12.24
N SER A 405 -15.36 -5.94 13.24
CA SER A 405 -16.73 -5.58 13.66
C SER A 405 -16.87 -4.17 14.26
N SER A 406 -15.77 -3.48 14.58
CA SER A 406 -15.77 -2.07 15.00
C SER A 406 -15.52 -1.10 13.84
N GLY A 407 -15.46 -1.57 12.60
CA GLY A 407 -15.24 -0.74 11.40
C GLY A 407 -13.77 -0.39 11.14
N PHE A 408 -12.85 -1.04 11.83
CA PHE A 408 -11.41 -0.84 11.71
C PHE A 408 -10.69 -2.13 11.36
N LEU A 409 -9.53 -2.01 10.73
CA LEU A 409 -8.61 -3.12 10.49
C LEU A 409 -7.18 -2.69 10.75
N THR A 410 -6.27 -3.67 10.83
CA THR A 410 -4.83 -3.39 11.00
C THR A 410 -4.05 -3.88 9.78
N LEU A 411 -3.32 -2.97 9.12
CA LEU A 411 -2.47 -3.31 7.97
C LEU A 411 -1.00 -3.39 8.37
N PRO A 412 -0.21 -4.32 7.80
CA PRO A 412 1.24 -4.21 7.89
C PRO A 412 1.70 -2.83 7.40
N LEU A 413 2.56 -2.16 8.15
CA LEU A 413 2.98 -0.79 7.88
C LEU A 413 3.57 -0.64 6.47
N GLN A 414 4.37 -1.63 6.04
CA GLN A 414 4.98 -1.63 4.71
C GLN A 414 3.96 -1.74 3.58
N ILE A 415 2.77 -2.29 3.83
CA ILE A 415 1.70 -2.36 2.84
C ILE A 415 0.92 -1.05 2.83
N PHE A 416 0.66 -0.48 4.01
CA PHE A 416 0.04 0.84 4.13
C PHE A 416 0.86 1.92 3.40
N GLU A 417 2.19 1.89 3.53
CA GLU A 417 3.10 2.82 2.84
C GLU A 417 3.11 2.67 1.30
N LEU A 418 2.68 1.52 0.78
CA LEU A 418 2.58 1.26 -0.66
C LEU A 418 1.20 1.62 -1.23
N GLY A 419 0.21 1.88 -0.38
CA GLY A 419 -1.10 2.35 -0.81
C GLY A 419 -0.98 3.72 -1.48
N GLU A 420 -1.61 3.89 -2.65
CA GLU A 420 -1.79 5.23 -3.22
C GLU A 420 -2.69 6.03 -2.27
N GLN A 421 -2.19 7.18 -1.79
CA GLN A 421 -2.89 8.09 -0.87
C GLN A 421 -3.40 9.34 -1.58
#